data_AF-A0AAD5TWK2-F1
#
_entry.id   AF-A0AAD5TWK2-F1
#
_cell.length_a   1.000
_cell.length_b   1.000
_cell.length_c   1.000
_cell.angle_alpha   90.00
_cell.angle_beta   90.00
_cell.angle_gamma   90.00
#
_symmetry.space_group_name_H-M   'P 1'
#
loop_
_entity.id
_entity.type
_entity.pdbx_description
1 polymer ?
#
loop_
_entity_poly.entity_id
_entity_poly.type
_entity_poly.pdbx_seq_one_letter_code
_entity_poly.pdbx_strand_id
1 'polypeptide(L)'
;MVFLVVKKLEQTLFLHESKTSEKISHLIPTIVQIQNERSRLGRLISAVEDLILYGPLKPEQEFGYDEDQLESLSKEKEQNFEKVLKVDEKGKSYLFNPDPTGRRNGHAPTEEQALILEKTLLNGKSLLSEDLIKANKVLDLLELKDVFENIKGALIIVFPEGLPQWETCLECLENREELAGSAASKDVLNLEEVSLWWASKELLPEKILSDYIGKNEKTKIIVKIQKKGQGAPVKEAPLSEQAQKEMMAYYYKKQEEHKKLIENDDDDYVNSAWANNRSLKSAFSGVSNGVKWKYITLIFNKKVKFLNGTTAKKDIEKFNVQKYVLNNHNFNSRRFFNKSKELQKIFCQEFHPIEIENSVLANITQLDFHISVLLKNDIVSDSILTKGGWEMTEVNKFLRIFKWRYV
;
A
#
# COMPACT_ATOMS: atom_id res chain seq x y z
N MET A 1 20.23 -36.84 7.50
CA MET A 1 19.87 -35.51 7.99
C MET A 1 18.39 -35.21 7.79
N VAL A 2 17.68 -34.94 8.89
CA VAL A 2 16.26 -34.57 8.89
C VAL A 2 16.14 -33.05 8.84
N PHE A 3 15.30 -32.55 7.94
CA PHE A 3 15.02 -31.12 7.84
C PHE A 3 13.71 -30.78 8.56
N LEU A 4 13.77 -29.84 9.49
CA LEU A 4 12.64 -29.35 10.28
C LEU A 4 12.22 -27.98 9.77
N VAL A 5 11.07 -27.91 9.10
CA VAL A 5 10.41 -26.64 8.78
C VAL A 5 9.67 -26.18 10.02
N VAL A 6 10.20 -25.15 10.69
CA VAL A 6 9.64 -24.63 11.92
C VAL A 6 8.55 -23.61 11.60
N LYS A 7 7.37 -23.81 12.18
CA LYS A 7 6.20 -22.93 12.04
C LYS A 7 5.71 -22.46 13.41
N LYS A 8 5.10 -21.28 13.44
CA LYS A 8 4.29 -20.80 14.57
C LYS A 8 2.94 -20.37 14.02
N LEU A 9 1.86 -20.96 14.54
CA LEU A 9 0.52 -20.83 13.96
C LEU A 9 0.49 -21.24 12.47
N GLU A 10 0.31 -20.27 11.58
CA GLU A 10 0.34 -20.44 10.11
C GLU A 10 1.63 -19.93 9.47
N GLN A 11 2.41 -19.11 10.20
CA GLN A 11 3.62 -18.50 9.69
C GLN A 11 4.76 -19.52 9.66
N THR A 12 5.46 -19.57 8.52
CA THR A 12 6.68 -20.37 8.39
C THR A 12 7.88 -19.52 8.78
N LEU A 13 8.68 -20.02 9.72
CA LEU A 13 9.72 -19.23 10.37
C LEU A 13 11.10 -19.46 9.72
N PHE A 14 11.60 -20.69 9.80
CA PHE A 14 12.92 -21.07 9.27
C PHE A 14 13.04 -22.58 9.09
N LEU A 15 14.12 -23.00 8.43
CA LEU A 15 14.52 -24.39 8.26
C LEU A 15 15.66 -24.72 9.23
N HIS A 16 15.54 -25.80 9.98
CA HIS A 16 16.59 -26.30 10.88
C HIS A 16 17.00 -27.72 10.49
N GLU A 17 18.29 -28.02 10.53
CA GLU A 17 18.83 -29.36 10.28
C GLU A 17 19.04 -30.11 11.60
N SER A 18 18.59 -31.37 11.65
CA SER A 18 18.78 -32.24 12.81
C SER A 18 19.03 -33.70 12.40
N LYS A 19 19.36 -34.55 13.36
CA LYS A 19 19.57 -35.99 13.18
C LYS A 19 18.41 -36.79 13.77
N THR A 20 18.10 -37.95 13.21
CA THR A 20 17.07 -38.83 13.79
C THR A 20 17.43 -39.30 15.20
N SER A 21 18.72 -39.42 15.52
CA SER A 21 19.22 -39.83 16.84
C SER A 21 19.20 -38.71 17.89
N GLU A 22 18.84 -37.48 17.51
CA GLU A 22 18.88 -36.33 18.41
C GLU A 22 17.76 -36.43 19.45
N LYS A 23 18.10 -36.11 20.71
CA LYS A 23 17.11 -36.06 21.80
C LYS A 23 16.29 -34.78 21.68
N ILE A 24 14.98 -34.90 21.91
CA ILE A 24 14.07 -33.76 21.86
C ILE A 24 14.41 -32.73 22.95
N SER A 25 14.96 -33.18 24.09
CA SER A 25 15.49 -32.33 25.16
C SER A 25 16.55 -31.32 24.70
N HIS A 26 17.35 -31.63 23.67
CA HIS A 26 18.34 -30.72 23.10
C HIS A 26 17.76 -29.92 21.93
N LEU A 27 16.87 -30.54 21.14
CA LEU A 27 16.23 -29.92 19.99
C LEU A 27 15.34 -28.72 20.35
N ILE A 28 14.54 -28.83 21.41
CA ILE A 28 13.64 -27.74 21.85
C ILE A 28 14.43 -26.46 22.18
N PRO A 29 15.46 -26.51 23.07
CA PRO A 29 16.29 -25.34 23.34
C PRO A 29 16.92 -24.71 22.11
N THR A 30 17.47 -25.52 21.19
CA THR A 30 18.11 -25.00 19.99
C THR A 30 17.12 -24.25 19.09
N ILE A 31 15.93 -24.82 18.85
CA ILE A 31 14.90 -24.18 18.03
C ILE A 31 14.39 -22.89 18.70
N VAL A 32 14.16 -22.91 20.02
CA VAL A 32 13.73 -21.72 20.77
C VAL A 32 14.78 -20.62 20.72
N GLN A 33 16.07 -20.97 20.89
CA GLN A 33 17.17 -20.02 20.80
C GLN A 33 17.23 -19.38 19.41
N ILE A 34 17.20 -20.18 18.33
CA ILE A 34 17.19 -19.66 16.96
C ILE A 34 16.01 -18.72 16.75
N GLN A 35 14.80 -19.08 17.20
CA GLN A 35 13.62 -18.25 17.03
C GLN A 35 13.70 -16.92 17.80
N ASN A 36 14.21 -16.95 19.04
CA ASN A 36 14.37 -15.75 19.86
C ASN A 36 15.41 -14.81 19.25
N GLU A 37 16.56 -15.34 18.82
CA GLU A 37 17.62 -14.59 18.13
C GLU A 37 17.12 -14.00 16.80
N ARG A 38 16.38 -14.79 16.01
CA ARG A 38 15.73 -14.34 14.78
C ARG A 38 14.74 -13.20 15.03
N SER A 39 13.92 -13.31 16.08
CA SER A 39 12.96 -12.27 16.45
C SER A 39 13.67 -11.00 16.93
N ARG A 40 14.78 -11.14 17.65
CA ARG A 40 15.65 -10.03 18.07
C ARG A 40 16.27 -9.32 16.87
N LEU A 41 16.76 -10.07 15.89
CA LEU A 41 17.30 -9.50 14.65
C LEU A 41 16.24 -8.69 13.89
N GLY A 42 14.99 -9.16 13.84
CA GLY A 42 13.88 -8.40 13.24
C GLY A 42 13.63 -7.05 13.92
N ARG A 43 13.68 -7.01 15.26
CA ARG A 43 13.55 -5.75 16.02
C ARG A 43 14.75 -4.84 15.82
N LEU A 44 15.97 -5.39 15.82
CA LEU A 44 17.17 -4.64 15.52
C LEU A 44 17.09 -3.97 14.14
N ILE A 45 16.65 -4.69 13.11
CA ILE A 45 16.50 -4.13 11.76
C ILE A 45 15.53 -2.96 11.78
N SER A 46 14.34 -3.13 12.37
CA SER A 46 13.34 -2.04 12.48
C SER A 46 13.90 -0.83 13.23
N ALA A 47 14.62 -1.06 14.33
CA ALA A 47 15.19 0.02 15.13
C ALA A 47 16.27 0.81 14.35
N VAL A 48 17.11 0.11 13.58
CA VAL A 48 18.15 0.76 12.75
C VAL A 48 17.52 1.48 11.56
N GLU A 49 16.41 0.98 10.99
CA GLU A 49 15.65 1.72 9.97
C GLU A 49 15.13 3.05 10.49
N ASP A 50 14.56 3.07 11.70
CA ASP A 50 14.13 4.32 12.34
C ASP A 50 15.32 5.26 12.61
N LEU A 51 16.48 4.71 13.01
CA LEU A 51 17.72 5.46 13.20
C LEU A 51 18.24 6.08 11.89
N ILE A 52 18.15 5.35 10.77
CA ILE A 52 18.54 5.84 9.43
C ILE A 52 17.63 7.00 9.01
N LEU A 53 16.33 6.91 9.32
CA LEU A 53 15.36 7.91 8.89
C LEU A 53 15.40 9.18 9.74
N TYR A 54 15.48 9.05 11.06
CA TYR A 54 15.22 10.16 11.99
C TYR A 54 16.35 10.41 13.00
N GLY A 55 17.45 9.65 12.95
CA GLY A 55 18.56 9.84 13.88
C GLY A 55 18.32 9.29 15.29
N PRO A 56 19.25 9.50 16.23
CA PRO A 56 19.19 8.92 17.58
C PRO A 56 17.96 9.29 18.40
N LEU A 57 17.62 8.44 19.37
CA LEU A 57 16.52 8.66 20.31
C LEU A 57 16.85 9.78 21.31
N LYS A 58 15.87 10.65 21.55
CA LYS A 58 15.93 11.64 22.64
C LYS A 58 15.85 10.94 24.00
N PRO A 59 16.28 11.58 25.10
CA PRO A 59 15.96 11.09 26.44
C PRO A 59 14.44 11.15 26.68
N GLU A 60 13.91 10.28 27.54
CA GLU A 60 12.47 10.15 27.77
C GLU A 60 11.80 11.44 28.24
N GLN A 61 12.54 12.31 28.95
CA GLN A 61 12.05 13.61 29.42
C GLN A 61 11.77 14.60 28.29
N GLU A 62 12.40 14.42 27.12
CA GLU A 62 12.32 15.32 25.96
C GLU A 62 11.46 14.72 24.83
N PHE A 63 10.67 13.69 25.14
CA PHE A 63 9.75 13.10 24.17
C PHE A 63 8.63 14.07 23.80
N GLY A 64 8.41 14.19 22.49
CA GLY A 64 7.42 15.07 21.92
C GLY A 64 8.03 16.32 21.30
N TYR A 65 7.14 17.26 21.02
CA TYR A 65 7.46 18.54 20.44
C TYR A 65 6.90 19.64 21.32
N ASP A 66 7.71 20.66 21.57
CA ASP A 66 7.24 21.90 22.19
C ASP A 66 6.30 22.65 21.23
N GLU A 67 5.46 23.55 21.75
CA GLU A 67 4.50 24.32 20.94
C GLU A 67 5.21 25.12 19.82
N ASP A 68 6.38 25.70 20.13
CA ASP A 68 7.21 26.41 19.17
C ASP A 68 7.78 25.49 18.07
N GLN A 69 8.12 24.25 18.42
CA GLN A 69 8.61 23.24 17.48
C GLN A 69 7.49 22.73 16.57
N LEU A 70 6.28 22.56 17.11
CA LEU A 70 5.10 22.22 16.33
C LEU A 70 4.76 23.33 15.33
N GLU A 71 4.86 24.59 15.74
CA GLU A 71 4.68 25.73 14.83
C GLU A 71 5.71 25.72 13.70
N SER A 72 7.00 25.54 13.99
CA SER A 72 8.02 25.49 12.94
C SER A 72 7.80 24.32 11.98
N LEU A 73 7.49 23.13 12.50
CA LEU A 73 7.21 21.95 11.67
C LEU A 73 5.95 22.11 10.82
N SER A 74 4.93 22.80 11.33
CA SER A 74 3.71 23.09 10.57
C SER A 74 3.97 24.02 9.39
N LYS A 75 4.81 25.05 9.59
CA LYS A 75 5.24 26.00 8.55
C LYS A 75 6.12 25.31 7.49
N GLU A 76 6.98 24.38 7.90
CA GLU A 76 7.85 23.63 6.99
C GLU A 76 7.11 22.56 6.16
N LYS A 77 6.06 21.93 6.71
CA LYS A 77 5.22 20.96 5.97
C LYS A 77 4.53 21.57 4.75
N GLU A 78 4.23 22.87 4.77
CA GLU A 78 3.65 23.58 3.63
C GLU A 78 4.63 23.78 2.47
N GLN A 79 5.95 23.64 2.71
CA GLN A 79 7.01 23.96 1.74
C GLN A 79 7.65 22.74 1.05
N ASN A 80 7.12 21.52 1.23
CA ASN A 80 7.77 20.24 0.94
C ASN A 80 9.05 20.03 1.78
N PHE A 81 9.02 19.01 2.63
CA PHE A 81 10.12 18.66 3.52
C PHE A 81 11.26 17.99 2.73
N GLU A 82 12.13 18.78 2.09
CA GLU A 82 13.40 18.26 1.57
C GLU A 82 14.38 18.06 2.72
N LYS A 83 15.09 16.92 2.73
CA LYS A 83 16.10 16.64 3.75
C LYS A 83 17.24 17.66 3.61
N VAL A 84 17.34 18.58 4.56
CA VAL A 84 18.37 19.63 4.53
C VAL A 84 19.64 19.11 5.21
N LEU A 85 20.77 19.22 4.53
CA LEU A 85 22.08 19.00 5.13
C LEU A 85 22.38 20.14 6.13
N LYS A 86 22.48 19.78 7.40
CA LYS A 86 22.87 20.69 8.49
C LYS A 86 24.19 20.22 9.08
N VAL A 87 24.88 21.13 9.76
CA VAL A 87 26.14 20.86 10.46
C VAL A 87 25.93 21.16 11.92
N ASP A 88 26.23 20.19 12.79
CA ASP A 88 26.16 20.34 14.23
C ASP A 88 27.25 21.29 14.75
N GLU A 89 27.11 21.73 16.00
CA GLU A 89 28.11 22.58 16.69
C GLU A 89 29.51 21.94 16.73
N LYS A 90 29.58 20.61 16.63
CA LYS A 90 30.81 19.81 16.55
C LYS A 90 31.39 19.66 15.14
N GLY A 91 30.78 20.28 14.13
CA GLY A 91 31.20 20.19 12.73
C GLY A 91 30.77 18.92 11.99
N LYS A 92 29.90 18.09 12.58
CA LYS A 92 29.38 16.86 11.94
C LYS A 92 28.19 17.19 11.05
N SER A 93 28.22 16.73 9.80
CA SER A 93 27.08 16.86 8.90
C SER A 93 26.03 15.78 9.15
N TYR A 94 24.76 16.18 9.10
CA TYR A 94 23.60 15.30 9.24
C TYR A 94 22.47 15.79 8.33
N LEU A 95 21.55 14.88 8.02
CA LEU A 95 20.31 15.22 7.31
C LEU A 95 19.23 15.51 8.34
N PHE A 96 18.68 16.72 8.32
CA PHE A 96 17.58 17.05 9.20
C PHE A 96 16.29 16.45 8.67
N ASN A 97 15.73 15.49 9.41
CA ASN A 97 14.45 14.86 9.13
C ASN A 97 13.68 14.59 10.44
N PRO A 98 12.70 15.42 10.80
CA PRO A 98 11.99 15.33 12.07
C PRO A 98 11.12 14.08 12.12
N ASP A 99 11.15 13.42 13.28
CA ASP A 99 10.39 12.21 13.54
C ASP A 99 8.90 12.50 13.72
N PRO A 100 7.98 11.89 12.95
CA PRO A 100 6.55 12.09 13.14
C PRO A 100 6.06 11.78 14.56
N THR A 101 6.76 10.93 15.32
CA THR A 101 6.42 10.59 16.71
C THR A 101 7.02 11.53 17.75
N GLY A 102 7.98 12.38 17.37
CA GLY A 102 8.69 13.31 18.26
C GLY A 102 9.64 12.63 19.26
N ARG A 103 9.95 11.35 19.08
CA ARG A 103 10.82 10.58 20.00
C ARG A 103 12.29 10.67 19.64
N ARG A 104 12.61 10.81 18.34
CA ARG A 104 13.98 10.97 17.84
C ARG A 104 14.32 12.43 17.60
N ASN A 105 15.61 12.74 17.60
CA ASN A 105 16.12 14.11 17.49
C ASN A 105 16.03 14.70 16.06
N GLY A 106 15.81 13.86 15.05
CA GLY A 106 15.75 14.27 13.64
C GLY A 106 17.11 14.43 12.99
N HIS A 107 18.21 14.05 13.66
CA HIS A 107 19.58 14.13 13.15
C HIS A 107 19.93 12.83 12.41
N ALA A 108 19.34 12.66 11.23
CA ALA A 108 19.54 11.46 10.43
C ALA A 108 20.97 11.40 9.86
N PRO A 109 21.55 10.20 9.70
CA PRO A 109 22.85 10.03 9.05
C PRO A 109 22.85 10.57 7.61
N THR A 110 24.03 10.94 7.10
CA THR A 110 24.17 11.36 5.70
C THR A 110 23.82 10.23 4.74
N GLU A 111 23.55 10.54 3.46
CA GLU A 111 23.19 9.51 2.47
C GLU A 111 24.25 8.41 2.35
N GLU A 112 25.54 8.76 2.38
CA GLU A 112 26.63 7.80 2.34
C GLU A 112 26.65 6.88 3.57
N GLN A 113 26.39 7.43 4.76
CA GLN A 113 26.31 6.68 6.01
C GLN A 113 25.08 5.77 6.04
N ALA A 114 23.92 6.28 5.60
CA ALA A 114 22.69 5.52 5.46
C ALA A 114 22.88 4.33 4.51
N LEU A 115 23.56 4.53 3.37
CA LEU A 115 23.84 3.45 2.41
C LEU A 115 24.68 2.32 3.01
N ILE A 116 25.62 2.62 3.91
CA ILE A 116 26.39 1.59 4.62
C ILE A 116 25.45 0.75 5.48
N LEU A 117 24.59 1.40 6.28
CA LEU A 117 23.64 0.71 7.16
C LEU A 117 22.62 -0.10 6.34
N GLU A 118 22.00 0.49 5.32
CA GLU A 118 21.03 -0.19 4.45
C GLU A 118 21.60 -1.45 3.79
N LYS A 119 22.84 -1.40 3.29
CA LYS A 119 23.53 -2.58 2.75
C LYS A 119 23.70 -3.67 3.79
N THR A 120 24.09 -3.32 5.02
CA THR A 120 24.22 -4.32 6.10
C THR A 120 22.87 -4.88 6.55
N LEU A 121 21.82 -4.05 6.60
CA LEU A 121 20.47 -4.48 6.93
C LEU A 121 19.87 -5.41 5.87
N LEU A 122 20.20 -5.21 4.59
CA LEU A 122 19.76 -6.10 3.51
C LEU A 122 20.23 -7.54 3.74
N ASN A 123 21.47 -7.72 4.21
CA ASN A 123 21.97 -9.04 4.59
C ASN A 123 21.13 -9.66 5.73
N GLY A 124 20.82 -8.88 6.77
CA GLY A 124 19.94 -9.34 7.86
C GLY A 124 18.51 -9.67 7.40
N LYS A 125 17.92 -8.84 6.53
CA LYS A 125 16.59 -9.08 5.95
C LYS A 125 16.54 -10.37 5.13
N SER A 126 17.61 -10.65 4.37
CA SER A 126 17.70 -11.90 3.59
C SER A 126 17.72 -13.16 4.46
N LEU A 127 18.19 -13.06 5.72
CA LEU A 127 18.15 -14.15 6.70
C LEU A 127 16.78 -14.36 7.33
N LEU A 128 15.95 -13.31 7.38
CA LEU A 128 14.59 -13.38 7.92
C LEU A 128 13.56 -13.83 6.88
N SER A 129 13.89 -13.73 5.59
CA SER A 129 12.93 -13.96 4.50
C SER A 129 12.53 -15.43 4.36
N GLU A 130 11.30 -15.65 3.89
CA GLU A 130 10.79 -17.00 3.60
C GLU A 130 11.48 -17.66 2.39
N ASP A 131 12.23 -16.88 1.62
CA ASP A 131 12.90 -17.36 0.41
C ASP A 131 14.01 -18.35 0.73
N LEU A 132 14.61 -18.28 1.93
CA LEU A 132 15.56 -19.29 2.40
C LEU A 132 14.94 -20.69 2.47
N ILE A 133 13.67 -20.77 2.89
CA ILE A 133 12.96 -22.05 2.99
C ILE A 133 12.68 -22.61 1.60
N LYS A 134 12.35 -21.75 0.62
CA LYS A 134 12.17 -22.14 -0.78
C LYS A 134 13.49 -22.62 -1.41
N ALA A 135 14.60 -21.96 -1.05
CA ALA A 135 15.95 -22.35 -1.46
C ALA A 135 16.50 -23.58 -0.70
N ASN A 136 15.75 -24.12 0.27
CA ASN A 136 16.20 -25.18 1.19
C ASN A 136 17.50 -24.84 1.95
N LYS A 137 17.74 -23.56 2.24
CA LYS A 137 18.86 -23.14 3.08
C LYS A 137 18.48 -23.23 4.56
N VAL A 138 19.35 -23.83 5.35
CA VAL A 138 19.21 -23.98 6.81
C VAL A 138 19.62 -22.67 7.49
N LEU A 139 18.95 -22.32 8.58
CA LEU A 139 19.30 -21.18 9.42
C LEU A 139 20.11 -21.65 10.64
N ASP A 140 21.35 -21.19 10.72
CA ASP A 140 22.27 -21.51 11.81
C ASP A 140 22.43 -20.34 12.80
N LEU A 141 22.71 -20.66 14.06
CA LEU A 141 22.97 -19.67 15.11
C LEU A 141 24.23 -18.84 14.85
N LEU A 142 25.24 -19.42 14.18
CA LEU A 142 26.47 -18.72 13.85
C LEU A 142 26.21 -17.62 12.82
N GLU A 143 25.48 -17.93 11.74
CA GLU A 143 25.11 -16.93 10.72
C GLU A 143 24.34 -15.75 11.33
N LEU A 144 23.45 -16.01 12.29
CA LEU A 144 22.73 -14.95 13.00
C LEU A 144 23.67 -14.05 13.81
N LYS A 145 24.61 -14.64 14.57
CA LYS A 145 25.59 -13.88 15.35
C LYS A 145 26.51 -13.04 14.48
N ASP A 146 26.96 -13.59 13.36
CA ASP A 146 27.80 -12.86 12.40
C ASP A 146 27.07 -11.63 11.86
N VAL A 147 25.76 -11.72 11.60
CA VAL A 147 24.96 -10.56 11.19
C VAL A 147 24.81 -9.53 12.31
N PHE A 148 24.63 -9.95 13.56
CA PHE A 148 24.62 -9.00 14.68
C PHE A 148 25.94 -8.23 14.78
N GLU A 149 27.09 -8.90 14.67
CA GLU A 149 28.40 -8.25 14.69
C GLU A 149 28.61 -7.34 13.47
N ASN A 150 28.13 -7.73 12.30
CA ASN A 150 28.20 -6.88 11.10
C ASN A 150 27.38 -5.59 11.26
N ILE A 151 26.16 -5.68 11.80
CA ILE A 151 25.33 -4.49 12.07
C ILE A 151 25.99 -3.61 13.13
N LYS A 152 26.52 -4.21 14.21
CA LYS A 152 27.27 -3.49 15.24
C LYS A 152 28.48 -2.76 14.68
N GLY A 153 29.27 -3.41 13.83
CA GLY A 153 30.40 -2.80 13.14
C GLY A 153 29.99 -1.61 12.28
N ALA A 154 28.89 -1.73 11.53
CA ALA A 154 28.36 -0.64 10.71
C ALA A 154 27.90 0.56 11.57
N LEU A 155 27.26 0.31 12.72
CA LEU A 155 26.87 1.37 13.65
C LEU A 155 28.07 2.11 14.24
N ILE A 156 29.15 1.39 14.59
CA ILE A 156 30.40 2.01 15.08
C ILE A 156 31.03 2.92 14.01
N ILE A 157 30.95 2.54 12.74
CA ILE A 157 31.47 3.35 11.62
C ILE A 157 30.68 4.65 11.45
N VAL A 158 29.34 4.59 11.51
CA VAL A 158 28.48 5.76 11.32
C VAL A 158 28.45 6.67 12.56
N PHE A 159 28.53 6.06 13.75
CA PHE A 159 28.47 6.73 15.05
C PHE A 159 29.73 6.42 15.89
N PRO A 160 30.90 6.99 15.53
CA PRO A 160 32.16 6.73 16.24
C PRO A 160 32.18 7.29 17.66
N GLU A 161 31.39 8.33 17.95
CA GLU A 161 31.19 8.87 19.32
C GLU A 161 30.31 7.96 20.19
N GLY A 162 29.72 6.92 19.60
CA GLY A 162 28.74 6.05 20.25
C GLY A 162 27.30 6.53 20.05
N LEU A 163 26.36 5.65 20.38
CA LEU A 163 24.94 5.94 20.45
C LEU A 163 24.52 6.15 21.92
N PRO A 164 23.43 6.88 22.18
CA PRO A 164 22.89 7.01 23.53
C PRO A 164 22.57 5.65 24.16
N GLN A 165 22.73 5.52 25.48
CA GLN A 165 22.55 4.24 26.18
C GLN A 165 21.12 3.69 26.08
N TRP A 166 20.13 4.58 25.98
CA TRP A 166 18.70 4.27 25.83
C TRP A 166 18.28 4.05 24.36
N GLU A 167 19.23 3.94 23.44
CA GLU A 167 18.92 3.63 22.05
C GLU A 167 18.46 2.17 21.92
N THR A 168 17.27 1.97 21.35
CA THR A 168 16.68 0.64 21.14
C THR A 168 17.58 -0.30 20.34
N CYS A 169 18.36 0.23 19.38
CA CYS A 169 19.33 -0.58 18.62
C CYS A 169 20.40 -1.20 19.53
N LEU A 170 20.90 -0.46 20.52
CA LEU A 170 21.92 -0.96 21.45
C LEU A 170 21.32 -1.99 22.41
N GLU A 171 20.12 -1.74 22.91
CA GLU A 171 19.38 -2.71 23.74
C GLU A 171 19.21 -4.05 23.01
N CYS A 172 18.88 -3.99 21.70
CA CYS A 172 18.78 -5.17 20.85
C CYS A 172 20.11 -5.90 20.63
N LEU A 173 21.21 -5.16 20.50
CA LEU A 173 22.55 -5.75 20.33
C LEU A 173 23.05 -6.42 21.61
N GLU A 174 22.76 -5.84 22.76
CA GLU A 174 23.22 -6.30 24.08
C GLU A 174 22.23 -7.24 24.76
N ASN A 175 21.08 -7.52 24.13
CA ASN A 175 20.02 -8.35 24.65
C ASN A 175 19.49 -7.86 26.02
N ARG A 176 19.37 -6.53 26.17
CA ARG A 176 18.87 -5.85 27.38
C ARG A 176 17.46 -5.29 27.23
N GLU A 177 16.81 -5.53 26.10
CA GLU A 177 15.47 -5.03 25.78
C GLU A 177 14.43 -5.44 26.83
N GLU A 178 13.67 -4.47 27.33
CA GLU A 178 12.50 -4.74 28.15
C GLU A 178 11.25 -4.84 27.26
N LEU A 179 10.82 -6.07 27.02
CA LEU A 179 9.70 -6.34 26.10
C LEU A 179 8.34 -6.40 26.82
N ALA A 180 8.28 -6.24 28.14
CA ALA A 180 7.06 -6.36 28.91
C ALA A 180 5.97 -5.39 28.40
N GLY A 181 4.75 -5.89 28.21
CA GLY A 181 3.62 -5.10 27.70
C GLY A 181 3.67 -4.77 26.21
N SER A 182 4.78 -5.02 25.51
CA SER A 182 4.88 -4.82 24.06
C SER A 182 4.25 -5.97 23.27
N ALA A 183 3.86 -5.70 22.03
CA ALA A 183 3.41 -6.75 21.10
C ALA A 183 4.51 -7.82 20.87
N ALA A 184 5.77 -7.41 20.86
CA ALA A 184 6.93 -8.27 20.67
C ALA A 184 7.13 -9.29 21.81
N SER A 185 6.59 -9.04 23.01
CA SER A 185 6.59 -10.01 24.11
C SER A 185 5.92 -11.33 23.72
N LYS A 186 4.91 -11.30 22.85
CA LYS A 186 4.19 -12.49 22.38
C LYS A 186 5.05 -13.39 21.47
N ASP A 187 6.11 -12.84 20.90
CA ASP A 187 7.01 -13.53 19.98
C ASP A 187 8.22 -14.16 20.65
N VAL A 188 8.60 -13.65 21.81
CA VAL A 188 9.62 -14.27 22.65
C VAL A 188 9.10 -15.55 23.27
N LEU A 189 9.89 -16.61 23.14
CA LEU A 189 9.55 -17.94 23.60
C LEU A 189 10.36 -18.29 24.84
N ASN A 190 9.66 -18.63 25.92
CA ASN A 190 10.26 -19.18 27.14
C ASN A 190 10.41 -20.70 27.02
N LEU A 191 11.59 -21.24 27.35
CA LEU A 191 11.88 -22.68 27.24
C LEU A 191 10.88 -23.55 28.03
N GLU A 192 10.47 -23.08 29.20
CA GLU A 192 9.55 -23.82 30.07
C GLU A 192 8.12 -23.87 29.53
N GLU A 193 7.70 -22.85 28.77
CA GLU A 193 6.34 -22.72 28.24
C GLU A 193 6.20 -23.31 26.84
N VAL A 194 7.27 -23.81 26.20
CA VAL A 194 7.23 -24.23 24.80
C VAL A 194 7.10 -25.74 24.64
N SER A 195 6.25 -26.14 23.72
CA SER A 195 6.11 -27.51 23.20
C SER A 195 6.26 -27.52 21.68
N LEU A 196 6.86 -28.57 21.13
CA LEU A 196 6.95 -28.79 19.69
C LEU A 196 5.96 -29.87 19.27
N TRP A 197 5.32 -29.66 18.13
CA TRP A 197 4.30 -30.56 17.61
C TRP A 197 4.61 -30.98 16.18
N TRP A 198 4.47 -32.28 15.92
CA TRP A 198 4.58 -32.86 14.59
C TRP A 198 3.38 -33.77 14.33
N ALA A 199 2.68 -33.57 13.22
CA ALA A 199 1.51 -34.37 12.82
C ALA A 199 0.47 -34.56 13.96
N SER A 200 0.14 -33.48 14.67
CA SER A 200 -0.77 -33.48 15.84
C SER A 200 -0.31 -34.35 17.03
N LYS A 201 0.98 -34.72 17.07
CA LYS A 201 1.62 -35.35 18.22
C LYS A 201 2.60 -34.38 18.86
N GLU A 202 2.54 -34.27 20.18
CA GLU A 202 3.52 -33.51 20.95
C GLU A 202 4.85 -34.26 21.01
N LEU A 203 5.94 -33.54 20.75
CA LEU A 203 7.31 -34.04 20.86
C LEU A 203 7.75 -33.91 22.32
N LEU A 204 7.62 -35.00 23.06
CA LEU A 204 8.03 -35.07 24.47
C LEU A 204 9.57 -35.02 24.61
N PRO A 205 10.11 -34.25 25.58
CA PRO A 205 11.55 -34.04 25.74
C PRO A 205 12.34 -35.31 26.07
N GLU A 206 11.70 -36.29 26.70
CA GLU A 206 12.32 -37.57 27.10
C GLU A 206 12.65 -38.50 25.93
N LYS A 207 11.99 -38.29 24.78
CA LYS A 207 12.09 -39.18 23.61
C LYS A 207 13.11 -38.69 22.59
N ILE A 208 13.43 -39.58 21.67
CA ILE A 208 14.33 -39.30 20.54
C ILE A 208 13.46 -38.96 19.32
N LEU A 209 13.98 -38.13 18.42
CA LEU A 209 13.27 -37.75 17.19
C LEU A 209 12.88 -38.98 16.33
N SER A 210 13.70 -40.03 16.34
CA SER A 210 13.45 -41.30 15.65
C SER A 210 12.18 -42.02 16.10
N ASP A 211 11.71 -41.81 17.33
CA ASP A 211 10.51 -42.47 17.85
C ASP A 211 9.23 -41.96 17.15
N TYR A 212 9.31 -40.76 16.57
CA TYR A 212 8.20 -40.13 15.86
C TYR A 212 8.32 -40.32 14.35
N ILE A 213 9.46 -39.95 13.77
CA ILE A 213 9.66 -39.92 12.30
C ILE A 213 10.15 -41.29 11.77
N GLY A 214 10.72 -42.13 12.64
CA GLY A 214 11.42 -43.35 12.26
C GLY A 214 12.92 -43.14 12.03
N LYS A 215 13.57 -44.14 11.44
CA LYS A 215 15.03 -44.15 11.17
C LYS A 215 15.43 -43.45 9.87
N ASN A 216 14.48 -42.83 9.16
CA ASN A 216 14.75 -42.26 7.85
C ASN A 216 15.33 -40.84 7.96
N GLU A 217 16.61 -40.75 7.63
CA GLU A 217 17.41 -39.54 7.60
C GLU A 217 17.29 -38.73 6.28
N LYS A 218 16.34 -39.03 5.40
CA LYS A 218 16.06 -38.25 4.19
C LYS A 218 14.64 -37.67 4.23
N THR A 219 14.25 -37.15 5.39
CA THR A 219 12.90 -36.66 5.64
C THR A 219 12.90 -35.16 5.90
N LYS A 220 11.88 -34.48 5.35
CA LYS A 220 11.57 -33.08 5.66
C LYS A 220 10.24 -33.07 6.37
N ILE A 221 10.19 -32.56 7.60
CA ILE A 221 8.99 -32.52 8.41
C ILE A 221 8.64 -31.09 8.80
N ILE A 222 7.36 -30.85 9.09
CA ILE A 222 6.85 -29.57 9.57
C ILE A 222 6.64 -29.68 11.07
N VAL A 223 7.33 -28.83 11.82
CA VAL A 223 7.24 -28.77 13.28
C VAL A 223 6.59 -27.45 13.66
N LYS A 224 5.53 -27.51 14.49
CA LYS A 224 4.83 -26.34 15.01
C LYS A 224 5.25 -26.05 16.44
N ILE A 225 5.56 -24.79 16.72
CA ILE A 225 5.81 -24.27 18.08
C ILE A 225 4.47 -23.87 18.70
N GLN A 226 4.20 -24.35 19.91
CA GLN A 226 3.01 -23.97 20.68
C GLN A 226 3.31 -23.82 22.17
N LYS A 227 2.56 -22.94 22.84
CA LYS A 227 2.60 -22.83 24.30
C LYS A 227 2.05 -24.10 24.96
N LYS A 228 2.71 -24.59 26.00
CA LYS A 228 2.24 -25.71 26.82
C LYS A 228 0.86 -25.40 27.37
N GLY A 229 -0.04 -26.39 27.33
CA GLY A 229 -1.42 -26.25 27.77
C GLY A 229 -2.41 -25.73 26.72
N GLN A 230 -1.96 -25.23 25.56
CA GLN A 230 -2.88 -24.82 24.48
C GLN A 230 -3.39 -26.00 23.61
N GLY A 231 -3.00 -27.23 23.93
CA GLY A 231 -3.38 -28.42 23.18
C GLY A 231 -2.70 -28.50 21.81
N ALA A 232 -3.22 -29.41 20.97
CA ALA A 232 -2.65 -29.65 19.65
C ALA A 232 -2.87 -28.44 18.71
N PRO A 233 -1.88 -28.10 17.87
CA PRO A 233 -2.02 -27.01 16.91
C PRO A 233 -3.15 -27.31 15.93
N VAL A 234 -3.89 -26.25 15.59
CA VAL A 234 -4.93 -26.30 14.57
C VAL A 234 -4.29 -26.68 13.23
N LYS A 235 -4.95 -27.60 12.53
CA LYS A 235 -4.55 -28.01 11.19
C LYS A 235 -4.81 -26.84 10.24
N GLU A 236 -3.81 -26.53 9.43
CA GLU A 236 -3.96 -25.51 8.37
C GLU A 236 -5.06 -25.93 7.41
N ALA A 237 -5.82 -24.95 6.92
CA ALA A 237 -6.77 -25.20 5.85
C ALA A 237 -6.00 -25.75 4.63
N PRO A 238 -6.55 -26.75 3.93
CA PRO A 238 -5.87 -27.37 2.79
C PRO A 238 -5.67 -26.41 1.62
N LEU A 239 -6.40 -25.29 1.59
CA LEU A 239 -6.24 -24.22 0.61
C LEU A 239 -5.78 -22.93 1.31
N SER A 240 -4.87 -22.21 0.65
CA SER A 240 -4.54 -20.84 1.03
C SER A 240 -5.74 -19.92 0.80
N GLU A 241 -5.83 -18.81 1.54
CA GLU A 241 -6.91 -17.85 1.35
C GLU A 241 -6.96 -17.28 -0.08
N GLN A 242 -5.80 -17.08 -0.69
CA GLN A 242 -5.69 -16.62 -2.08
C GLN A 242 -6.25 -17.66 -3.05
N ALA A 243 -5.83 -18.92 -2.92
CA ALA A 243 -6.36 -20.00 -3.73
C ALA A 243 -7.86 -20.21 -3.50
N GLN A 244 -8.34 -20.04 -2.27
CA GLN A 244 -9.76 -20.10 -1.94
C GLN A 244 -10.55 -18.95 -2.58
N LYS A 245 -10.02 -17.72 -2.59
CA LYS A 245 -10.62 -16.57 -3.29
C LYS A 245 -10.65 -16.79 -4.80
N GLU A 246 -9.56 -17.28 -5.39
CA GLU A 246 -9.49 -17.61 -6.81
C GLU A 246 -10.47 -18.71 -7.19
N MET A 247 -10.56 -19.76 -6.35
CA MET A 247 -11.54 -20.84 -6.51
C MET A 247 -12.97 -20.30 -6.43
N MET A 248 -13.27 -19.46 -5.44
CA MET A 248 -14.59 -18.85 -5.28
C MET A 248 -14.93 -17.93 -6.46
N ALA A 249 -13.98 -17.14 -6.94
CA ALA A 249 -14.13 -16.30 -8.12
C ALA A 249 -14.35 -17.14 -9.40
N TYR A 250 -13.63 -18.25 -9.54
CA TYR A 250 -13.83 -19.19 -10.64
C TYR A 250 -15.23 -19.81 -10.62
N TYR A 251 -15.69 -20.30 -9.47
CA TYR A 251 -17.03 -20.87 -9.32
C TYR A 251 -18.13 -19.83 -9.53
N TYR A 252 -17.94 -18.60 -9.02
CA TYR A 252 -18.88 -17.51 -9.25
C TYR A 252 -18.99 -17.15 -10.74
N LYS A 253 -17.84 -17.02 -11.43
CA LYS A 253 -17.82 -16.79 -12.89
C LYS A 253 -18.51 -17.93 -13.65
N LYS A 254 -18.26 -19.18 -13.24
CA LYS A 254 -18.94 -20.35 -13.83
C LYS A 254 -20.44 -20.36 -13.59
N GLN A 255 -20.89 -19.96 -12.40
CA GLN A 255 -22.31 -19.82 -12.09
C GLN A 255 -22.96 -18.71 -12.92
N GLU A 256 -22.28 -17.57 -13.11
CA GLU A 256 -22.78 -16.51 -13.99
C GLU A 256 -22.83 -16.96 -15.46
N GLU A 257 -21.80 -17.66 -15.95
CA GLU A 257 -21.80 -18.26 -17.29
C GLU A 257 -22.99 -19.24 -17.46
N HIS A 258 -23.21 -20.11 -16.47
CA HIS A 258 -24.31 -21.07 -16.49
C HIS A 258 -25.68 -20.39 -16.40
N LYS A 259 -25.81 -19.36 -15.55
CA LYS A 259 -27.03 -18.57 -15.42
C LYS A 259 -27.33 -17.83 -16.72
N LYS A 260 -26.33 -17.22 -17.36
CA LYS A 260 -26.48 -16.62 -18.70
C LYS A 260 -26.89 -17.65 -19.76
N LEU A 261 -26.37 -18.86 -19.70
CA LEU A 261 -26.78 -19.93 -20.62
C LEU A 261 -28.26 -20.31 -20.42
N ILE A 262 -28.74 -20.35 -19.17
CA ILE A 262 -30.16 -20.59 -18.87
C ILE A 262 -31.04 -19.40 -19.27
N GLU A 263 -30.59 -18.17 -18.99
CA GLU A 263 -31.31 -16.93 -19.31
C GLU A 263 -31.30 -16.59 -20.80
N ASN A 264 -30.41 -17.21 -21.59
CA ASN A 264 -30.48 -17.19 -23.04
C ASN A 264 -31.72 -17.97 -23.50
N ASP A 265 -32.88 -17.32 -23.42
CA ASP A 265 -34.10 -17.73 -24.12
C ASP A 265 -33.90 -17.62 -25.64
N ASP A 266 -34.63 -18.43 -26.41
CA ASP A 266 -34.54 -18.60 -27.87
C ASP A 266 -34.59 -17.29 -28.71
N ASP A 267 -34.91 -16.14 -28.10
CA ASP A 267 -34.93 -14.82 -28.74
C ASP A 267 -33.53 -14.24 -29.05
N ASP A 268 -32.47 -14.72 -28.39
CA ASP A 268 -31.09 -14.33 -28.73
C ASP A 268 -30.64 -14.90 -30.09
N TYR A 269 -31.23 -16.01 -30.52
CA TYR A 269 -31.06 -16.52 -31.89
C TYR A 269 -31.61 -15.51 -32.91
N VAL A 270 -32.75 -14.88 -32.64
CA VAL A 270 -33.41 -13.88 -33.52
C VAL A 270 -32.61 -12.58 -33.61
N ASN A 271 -31.94 -12.19 -32.52
CA ASN A 271 -31.08 -11.00 -32.48
C ASN A 271 -29.62 -11.26 -32.86
N SER A 272 -29.25 -12.51 -33.15
CA SER A 272 -27.89 -12.89 -33.53
C SER A 272 -27.47 -12.26 -34.87
N ALA A 273 -26.18 -11.97 -35.03
CA ALA A 273 -25.63 -11.47 -36.29
C ALA A 273 -25.85 -12.45 -37.46
N TRP A 274 -26.01 -13.74 -37.17
CA TRP A 274 -26.29 -14.81 -38.12
C TRP A 274 -27.74 -14.81 -38.62
N ALA A 275 -28.72 -14.53 -37.77
CA ALA A 275 -30.14 -14.47 -38.15
C ALA A 275 -30.53 -13.18 -38.89
N ASN A 276 -29.61 -12.22 -39.03
CA ASN A 276 -29.87 -10.97 -39.72
C ASN A 276 -29.90 -11.17 -41.26
N ASN A 277 -31.10 -11.23 -41.83
CA ASN A 277 -31.33 -11.33 -43.28
C ASN A 277 -30.81 -10.14 -44.12
N ARG A 278 -30.41 -9.04 -43.47
CA ARG A 278 -29.81 -7.85 -44.10
C ARG A 278 -28.29 -7.78 -43.90
N SER A 279 -27.65 -8.75 -43.25
CA SER A 279 -26.20 -8.75 -42.99
C SER A 279 -25.39 -8.57 -44.27
N LEU A 280 -25.68 -9.38 -45.30
CA LEU A 280 -25.05 -9.31 -46.62
C LEU A 280 -25.33 -7.98 -47.34
N LYS A 281 -26.56 -7.47 -47.26
CA LYS A 281 -26.94 -6.16 -47.83
C LYS A 281 -26.20 -5.02 -47.13
N SER A 282 -26.04 -5.07 -45.81
CA SER A 282 -25.31 -4.07 -45.02
C SER A 282 -23.81 -4.09 -45.31
N ALA A 283 -23.23 -5.28 -45.53
CA ALA A 283 -21.84 -5.44 -45.93
C ALA A 283 -21.58 -4.88 -47.34
N PHE A 284 -22.50 -5.09 -48.27
CA PHE A 284 -22.37 -4.65 -49.66
C PHE A 284 -22.70 -3.16 -49.88
N SER A 285 -23.61 -2.61 -49.08
CA SER A 285 -24.00 -1.19 -49.14
C SER A 285 -23.10 -0.27 -48.30
N GLY A 286 -22.16 -0.82 -47.53
CA GLY A 286 -21.29 -0.06 -46.63
C GLY A 286 -22.01 0.59 -45.44
N VAL A 287 -23.32 0.39 -45.31
CA VAL A 287 -24.14 0.88 -44.20
C VAL A 287 -24.30 -0.27 -43.22
N SER A 288 -23.32 -0.46 -42.35
CA SER A 288 -23.40 -1.47 -41.28
C SER A 288 -24.59 -1.16 -40.35
N ASN A 289 -25.19 -2.24 -39.82
CA ASN A 289 -26.37 -2.22 -38.95
C ASN A 289 -26.37 -1.06 -37.94
N GLY A 290 -27.24 -0.07 -38.18
CA GLY A 290 -27.57 0.99 -37.25
C GLY A 290 -26.45 2.01 -37.03
N VAL A 291 -26.71 3.27 -37.42
CA VAL A 291 -25.93 4.40 -36.93
C VAL A 291 -25.94 4.35 -35.40
N LYS A 292 -24.85 3.86 -34.79
CA LYS A 292 -24.65 3.92 -33.33
C LYS A 292 -24.33 5.36 -33.00
N TRP A 293 -25.37 6.12 -32.66
CA TRP A 293 -25.24 7.46 -32.12
C TRP A 293 -24.46 7.39 -30.80
N LYS A 294 -23.21 7.84 -30.83
CA LYS A 294 -22.43 8.05 -29.60
C LYS A 294 -22.97 9.31 -28.94
N TYR A 295 -23.78 9.16 -27.90
CA TYR A 295 -24.12 10.25 -27.02
C TYR A 295 -22.85 10.70 -26.29
N ILE A 296 -22.37 11.91 -26.56
CA ILE A 296 -21.32 12.52 -25.76
C ILE A 296 -21.99 13.04 -24.49
N THR A 297 -21.72 12.38 -23.37
CA THR A 297 -22.16 12.87 -22.06
C THR A 297 -21.07 13.85 -21.59
N LEU A 298 -21.33 15.15 -21.69
CA LEU A 298 -20.47 16.16 -21.10
C LEU A 298 -20.77 16.22 -19.60
N ILE A 299 -19.84 15.73 -18.78
CA ILE A 299 -19.91 15.86 -17.32
C ILE A 299 -19.16 17.15 -16.97
N PHE A 300 -19.90 18.17 -16.52
CA PHE A 300 -19.32 19.40 -16.00
C PHE A 300 -18.97 19.20 -14.53
N ASN A 301 -17.69 18.95 -14.23
CA ASN A 301 -17.21 18.95 -12.85
C ASN A 301 -16.88 20.39 -12.44
N LYS A 302 -17.72 20.99 -11.60
CA LYS A 302 -17.47 22.32 -11.02
C LYS A 302 -16.57 22.15 -9.79
N LYS A 303 -15.30 22.55 -9.87
CA LYS A 303 -14.47 22.81 -8.68
C LYS A 303 -14.53 24.30 -8.39
N VAL A 304 -15.13 24.68 -7.27
CA VAL A 304 -15.11 26.07 -6.77
C VAL A 304 -13.94 26.19 -5.81
N LYS A 305 -12.94 27.02 -6.14
CA LYS A 305 -11.92 27.47 -5.19
C LYS A 305 -12.36 28.82 -4.63
N PHE A 306 -12.54 28.91 -3.31
CA PHE A 306 -12.68 30.20 -2.63
C PHE A 306 -11.29 30.74 -2.27
N LEU A 307 -11.11 32.06 -2.33
CA LEU A 307 -9.82 32.74 -2.21
C LEU A 307 -9.17 32.71 -0.81
N ASN A 308 -9.77 32.01 0.15
CA ASN A 308 -9.17 31.74 1.45
C ASN A 308 -9.07 30.22 1.60
N GLY A 309 -7.83 29.70 1.57
CA GLY A 309 -7.47 28.30 1.34
C GLY A 309 -7.91 27.27 2.39
N THR A 310 -9.20 27.12 2.64
CA THR A 310 -9.77 26.02 3.43
C THR A 310 -10.55 25.05 2.53
N THR A 311 -10.03 23.85 2.34
CA THR A 311 -10.75 22.71 1.75
C THR A 311 -11.67 22.08 2.80
N ALA A 312 -12.87 22.64 2.98
CA ALA A 312 -13.90 21.97 3.75
C ALA A 312 -14.48 20.81 2.91
N LYS A 313 -14.21 19.56 3.32
CA LYS A 313 -15.04 18.40 2.94
C LYS A 313 -16.42 18.61 3.56
N LYS A 314 -17.35 19.20 2.81
CA LYS A 314 -18.79 19.07 3.06
C LYS A 314 -19.39 18.21 1.96
N ASP A 315 -20.20 17.26 2.38
CA ASP A 315 -20.88 16.30 1.54
C ASP A 315 -21.60 17.00 0.39
N ILE A 316 -21.15 16.72 -0.83
CA ILE A 316 -21.86 17.12 -2.05
C ILE A 316 -22.97 16.09 -2.24
N GLU A 317 -24.05 16.27 -1.48
CA GLU A 317 -25.32 15.60 -1.76
C GLU A 317 -25.79 16.02 -3.16
N LYS A 318 -25.90 15.01 -4.04
CA LYS A 318 -26.78 14.91 -5.21
C LYS A 318 -27.31 16.25 -5.75
N PHE A 319 -26.47 17.02 -6.43
CA PHE A 319 -26.98 18.00 -7.38
C PHE A 319 -27.46 17.26 -8.64
N ASN A 320 -28.78 17.32 -8.85
CA ASN A 320 -29.51 16.69 -9.93
C ASN A 320 -28.92 17.12 -11.29
N VAL A 321 -28.15 16.23 -11.92
CA VAL A 321 -27.65 16.44 -13.29
C VAL A 321 -28.86 16.35 -14.22
N GLN A 322 -29.42 17.49 -14.63
CA GLN A 322 -30.43 17.51 -15.69
C GLN A 322 -29.77 17.03 -16.99
N LYS A 323 -30.18 15.84 -17.43
CA LYS A 323 -29.70 15.17 -18.63
C LYS A 323 -30.39 15.79 -19.84
N TYR A 324 -29.71 16.69 -20.54
CA TYR A 324 -30.23 17.25 -21.79
C TYR A 324 -29.78 16.40 -22.98
N VAL A 325 -30.75 15.79 -23.67
CA VAL A 325 -30.55 15.08 -24.94
C VAL A 325 -30.74 16.08 -26.07
N LEU A 326 -29.67 16.40 -26.80
CA LEU A 326 -29.75 17.26 -28.00
C LEU A 326 -29.86 16.37 -29.24
N ASN A 327 -31.02 16.40 -29.90
CA ASN A 327 -31.23 15.76 -31.21
C ASN A 327 -30.64 16.65 -32.32
N ASN A 328 -29.77 16.09 -33.14
CA ASN A 328 -28.90 16.79 -34.09
C ASN A 328 -29.59 17.41 -35.32
N HIS A 329 -30.92 17.52 -35.37
CA HIS A 329 -31.60 17.97 -36.60
C HIS A 329 -31.78 19.48 -36.76
N ASN A 330 -31.41 20.32 -35.79
CA ASN A 330 -31.28 21.78 -36.00
C ASN A 330 -30.52 22.43 -34.82
N PHE A 331 -29.19 22.29 -34.80
CA PHE A 331 -28.37 23.03 -33.85
C PHE A 331 -28.22 24.49 -34.32
N ASN A 332 -29.16 25.34 -33.91
CA ASN A 332 -29.07 26.78 -34.13
C ASN A 332 -28.32 27.41 -32.93
N SER A 333 -27.04 27.72 -33.13
CA SER A 333 -26.13 28.21 -32.08
C SER A 333 -26.65 29.44 -31.33
N ARG A 334 -27.44 30.31 -31.99
CA ARG A 334 -28.11 31.46 -31.37
C ARG A 334 -29.20 31.05 -30.38
N ARG A 335 -29.94 29.96 -30.63
CA ARG A 335 -31.01 29.47 -29.73
C ARG A 335 -30.45 28.85 -28.46
N PHE A 336 -29.30 28.17 -28.54
CA PHE A 336 -28.61 27.59 -27.39
C PHE A 336 -28.00 28.69 -26.49
N PHE A 337 -27.40 29.73 -27.09
CA PHE A 337 -26.87 30.89 -26.37
C PHE A 337 -27.97 31.76 -25.73
N ASN A 338 -29.12 31.92 -26.39
CA ASN A 338 -30.25 32.65 -25.79
C ASN A 338 -30.89 31.87 -24.64
N LYS A 339 -30.97 30.53 -24.72
CA LYS A 339 -31.44 29.69 -23.61
C LYS A 339 -30.47 29.65 -22.43
N SER A 340 -29.16 29.70 -22.67
CA SER A 340 -28.18 29.82 -21.57
C SER A 340 -28.23 31.19 -20.89
N LYS A 341 -28.53 32.27 -21.64
CA LYS A 341 -28.82 33.60 -21.08
C LYS A 341 -30.14 33.66 -20.31
N GLU A 342 -31.19 32.98 -20.76
CA GLU A 342 -32.44 32.83 -19.99
C GLU A 342 -32.22 32.05 -18.69
N LEU A 343 -31.45 30.96 -18.73
CA LEU A 343 -31.09 30.19 -17.53
C LEU A 343 -30.19 30.98 -16.58
N GLN A 344 -29.27 31.81 -17.09
CA GLN A 344 -28.53 32.78 -16.27
C GLN A 344 -29.46 33.82 -15.63
N LYS A 345 -30.47 34.32 -16.36
CA LYS A 345 -31.45 35.27 -15.82
C LYS A 345 -32.33 34.66 -14.72
N ILE A 346 -32.81 33.43 -14.91
CA ILE A 346 -33.63 32.70 -13.92
C ILE A 346 -32.79 32.44 -12.65
N PHE A 347 -31.52 32.03 -12.82
CA PHE A 347 -30.59 31.81 -11.70
C PHE A 347 -30.21 33.10 -10.96
N CYS A 348 -30.16 34.26 -11.64
CA CYS A 348 -29.96 35.56 -11.00
C CYS A 348 -31.23 36.12 -10.35
N GLN A 349 -32.44 35.71 -10.78
CA GLN A 349 -33.71 36.15 -10.22
C GLN A 349 -34.13 35.35 -8.97
N GLU A 350 -33.77 34.06 -8.89
CA GLU A 350 -34.10 33.19 -7.74
C GLU A 350 -33.15 33.36 -6.52
N PHE A 351 -32.06 34.13 -6.66
CA PHE A 351 -31.06 34.35 -5.60
C PHE A 351 -30.95 35.82 -5.10
N HIS A 352 -32.08 36.54 -5.04
CA HIS A 352 -32.26 37.66 -4.11
C HIS A 352 -33.42 37.30 -3.18
N PRO A 353 -33.19 37.10 -1.86
CA PRO A 353 -32.71 38.16 -0.99
C PRO A 353 -31.65 37.68 -0.01
N ILE A 354 -30.41 38.17 -0.17
CA ILE A 354 -29.49 38.27 0.97
C ILE A 354 -28.99 39.71 0.92
N GLU A 355 -29.43 40.50 1.88
CA GLU A 355 -28.87 41.83 2.14
C GLU A 355 -27.38 41.65 2.45
N ILE A 356 -26.55 41.91 1.45
CA ILE A 356 -25.11 42.08 1.62
C ILE A 356 -24.82 43.46 1.05
N GLU A 357 -24.23 44.30 1.89
CA GLU A 357 -23.88 45.70 1.61
C GLU A 357 -23.19 45.87 0.25
N ASN A 358 -23.57 46.94 -0.46
CA ASN A 358 -23.21 47.29 -1.83
C ASN A 358 -21.72 47.65 -2.07
N SER A 359 -20.76 46.99 -1.42
CA SER A 359 -19.33 47.34 -1.50
C SER A 359 -18.41 46.26 -2.10
N VAL A 360 -18.91 45.08 -2.49
CA VAL A 360 -18.05 43.96 -2.98
C VAL A 360 -18.41 43.48 -4.39
N LEU A 361 -19.18 44.25 -5.16
CA LEU A 361 -19.55 43.90 -6.55
C LEU A 361 -18.51 44.26 -7.63
N ALA A 362 -17.29 44.62 -7.23
CA ALA A 362 -16.16 44.74 -8.15
C ALA A 362 -15.13 43.65 -7.82
N ASN A 363 -14.74 42.87 -8.84
CA ASN A 363 -13.64 41.88 -8.85
C ASN A 363 -14.04 40.40 -8.82
N ILE A 364 -14.93 39.98 -9.72
CA ILE A 364 -14.95 38.60 -10.23
C ILE A 364 -14.39 38.63 -11.65
N THR A 365 -13.10 38.32 -11.84
CA THR A 365 -12.42 38.38 -13.15
C THR A 365 -12.05 37.01 -13.73
N GLN A 366 -12.30 35.88 -13.05
CA GLN A 366 -11.94 34.55 -13.56
C GLN A 366 -12.97 33.47 -13.23
N LEU A 367 -13.39 32.75 -14.28
CA LEU A 367 -14.23 31.53 -14.23
C LEU A 367 -13.50 30.46 -15.05
N ASP A 368 -12.91 29.48 -14.37
CA ASP A 368 -12.25 28.35 -15.03
C ASP A 368 -13.27 27.24 -15.32
N PHE A 369 -13.36 26.81 -16.58
CA PHE A 369 -14.17 25.68 -17.01
C PHE A 369 -13.27 24.52 -17.43
N HIS A 370 -13.30 23.41 -16.69
CA HIS A 370 -12.74 22.14 -17.14
C HIS A 370 -13.82 21.31 -17.84
N ILE A 371 -13.61 20.97 -19.11
CA ILE A 371 -14.44 20.04 -19.86
C ILE A 371 -13.68 18.72 -19.98
N SER A 372 -14.20 17.66 -19.36
CA SER A 372 -13.67 16.30 -19.49
C SER A 372 -14.60 15.50 -20.39
N VAL A 373 -14.10 14.98 -21.51
CA VAL A 373 -14.88 14.15 -22.43
C VAL A 373 -14.56 12.68 -22.15
N LEU A 374 -15.51 11.94 -21.57
CA LEU A 374 -15.38 10.51 -21.34
C LEU A 374 -15.74 9.75 -22.63
N LEU A 375 -14.74 9.17 -23.29
CA LEU A 375 -14.93 8.13 -24.28
C LEU A 375 -14.73 6.78 -23.61
N LYS A 376 -15.59 5.83 -23.96
CA LYS A 376 -15.94 4.63 -23.18
C LYS A 376 -14.83 3.57 -23.05
N ASN A 377 -13.53 3.93 -23.02
CA ASN A 377 -12.42 3.11 -22.52
C ASN A 377 -11.06 3.82 -22.40
N ASP A 378 -10.92 5.14 -22.58
CA ASP A 378 -9.64 5.85 -22.34
C ASP A 378 -9.90 7.26 -21.78
N ILE A 379 -9.22 7.61 -20.69
CA ILE A 379 -9.19 8.98 -20.16
C ILE A 379 -8.06 9.72 -20.87
N VAL A 380 -8.40 10.56 -21.85
CA VAL A 380 -7.45 11.54 -22.39
C VAL A 380 -7.72 12.86 -21.69
N SER A 381 -6.91 13.18 -20.68
CA SER A 381 -6.91 14.48 -20.03
C SER A 381 -5.87 15.38 -20.69
N ASP A 382 -6.29 16.24 -21.62
CA ASP A 382 -5.46 17.36 -22.06
C ASP A 382 -5.89 18.62 -21.31
N SER A 383 -4.97 19.19 -20.53
CA SER A 383 -5.11 20.50 -19.92
C SER A 383 -4.63 21.56 -20.91
N ILE A 384 -5.56 22.37 -21.42
CA ILE A 384 -5.21 23.56 -22.21
C ILE A 384 -5.56 24.78 -21.36
N LEU A 385 -4.53 25.46 -20.86
CA LEU A 385 -4.64 26.75 -20.19
C LEU A 385 -4.62 27.84 -21.26
N THR A 386 -5.72 28.57 -21.46
CA THR A 386 -5.66 29.85 -22.18
C THR A 386 -6.58 30.90 -21.55
N LYS A 387 -6.00 32.08 -21.34
CA LYS A 387 -6.68 33.32 -20.95
C LYS A 387 -7.41 33.89 -22.18
N GLY A 388 -8.71 34.16 -22.07
CA GLY A 388 -9.47 34.93 -23.07
C GLY A 388 -10.59 34.13 -23.72
N GLY A 389 -11.76 34.76 -23.86
CA GLY A 389 -12.96 34.17 -24.44
C GLY A 389 -12.76 33.76 -25.89
N TRP A 390 -13.34 32.62 -26.26
CA TRP A 390 -13.22 32.06 -27.60
C TRP A 390 -14.08 32.84 -28.60
N GLU A 391 -13.47 33.34 -29.67
CA GLU A 391 -14.22 33.76 -30.86
C GLU A 391 -14.74 32.53 -31.63
N MET A 392 -15.88 32.68 -32.31
CA MET A 392 -16.59 31.59 -33.02
C MET A 392 -15.72 30.86 -34.08
N THR A 393 -14.63 31.49 -34.51
CA THR A 393 -13.61 30.99 -35.44
C THR A 393 -12.67 29.95 -34.80
N GLU A 394 -12.37 30.08 -33.51
CA GLU A 394 -11.45 29.17 -32.80
C GLU A 394 -12.11 27.84 -32.42
N VAL A 395 -13.40 27.87 -32.07
CA VAL A 395 -14.21 26.67 -31.80
C VAL A 395 -14.33 25.81 -33.06
N ASN A 396 -14.50 26.46 -34.22
CA ASN A 396 -14.55 25.76 -35.51
C ASN A 396 -13.18 25.17 -35.93
N LYS A 397 -12.06 25.79 -35.52
CA LYS A 397 -10.71 25.22 -35.68
C LYS A 397 -10.53 23.98 -34.81
N PHE A 398 -10.92 24.03 -33.53
CA PHE A 398 -10.79 22.91 -32.60
C PHE A 398 -11.63 21.69 -33.04
N LEU A 399 -12.86 21.93 -33.53
CA LEU A 399 -13.73 20.89 -34.06
C LEU A 399 -13.22 20.31 -35.41
N ARG A 400 -12.52 21.10 -36.24
CA ARG A 400 -11.85 20.59 -37.46
C ARG A 400 -10.64 19.72 -37.15
N ILE A 401 -9.83 20.09 -36.15
CA ILE A 401 -8.66 19.31 -35.72
C ILE A 401 -9.09 17.94 -35.19
N PHE A 402 -10.20 17.88 -34.44
CA PHE A 402 -10.78 16.60 -33.98
C PHE A 402 -11.38 15.76 -35.11
N LYS A 403 -11.95 16.39 -36.14
CA LYS A 403 -12.52 15.69 -37.31
C LYS A 403 -11.46 15.03 -38.20
N TRP A 404 -10.22 15.52 -38.17
CA TRP A 404 -9.10 14.96 -38.94
C TRP A 404 -8.40 13.78 -38.25
N ARG A 405 -8.61 13.59 -36.95
CA ARG A 405 -7.93 12.53 -36.18
C ARG A 405 -8.70 11.21 -36.15
N TYR A 406 -9.91 11.17 -36.71
CA TYR A 406 -10.73 9.97 -36.90
C TYR A 406 -11.64 10.11 -38.14
N VAL A 407 -11.05 9.80 -39.29
CA VAL A 407 -11.64 9.14 -40.48
C VAL A 407 -10.66 8.03 -40.81
#